data_AF-A0A8B9Y8M2-F1
#
_entry.id   AF-A0A8B9Y8M2-F1
#
_cell.length_a   1.000
_cell.length_b   1.000
_cell.length_c   1.000
_cell.angle_alpha   90.00
_cell.angle_beta   90.00
_cell.angle_gamma   90.00
#
_symmetry.space_group_name_H-M   'P 1'
#
loop_
_entity.id
_entity.type
_entity.pdbx_description
1 polymer ?
#
loop_
_entity_poly.entity_id
_entity_poly.type
_entity_poly.pdbx_seq_one_letter_code
_entity_poly.pdbx_strand_id
1 'polypeptide(L)'
;INFSFHLKTYQNISFIITESCIPAQVVAAVDVNTVANEVYKYNFPHTQLLAKTIEGITLEEFDRLSFNMILMSPPCQPFTRYV
;
A
#
# COMPACT_ATOMS: atom_id res chain seq x y z
N ILE A 1 13.93 -11.68 2.56
CA ILE A 1 13.67 -11.06 1.24
C ILE A 1 12.93 -9.78 1.59
N ASN A 2 13.61 -8.63 1.63
CA ASN A 2 12.95 -7.40 2.08
C ASN A 2 11.80 -7.04 1.14
N PHE A 3 10.90 -6.15 1.55
CA PHE A 3 9.97 -5.40 0.70
C PHE A 3 8.55 -5.93 0.48
N SER A 4 7.61 -5.04 0.80
CA SER A 4 6.24 -5.02 0.31
C SER A 4 5.82 -3.56 0.12
N PHE A 5 5.44 -3.20 -1.10
CA PHE A 5 4.74 -1.95 -1.43
C PHE A 5 3.24 -2.23 -1.42
N HIS A 6 2.50 -1.51 -0.57
CA HIS A 6 1.09 -1.72 -0.30
C HIS A 6 0.24 -0.71 -1.05
N LEU A 7 -0.76 -1.17 -1.79
CA LEU A 7 -1.51 -0.30 -2.68
C LEU A 7 -2.99 -0.69 -2.64
N LYS A 8 -3.74 -0.09 -1.69
CA LYS A 8 -5.20 -0.24 -1.42
C LYS A 8 -5.69 -1.70 -1.45
N THR A 9 -6.18 -2.36 -0.41
CA THR A 9 -7.11 -1.95 0.64
C THR A 9 -6.98 -2.95 1.80
N TYR A 10 -7.27 -2.44 2.99
CA TYR A 10 -7.42 -3.16 4.25
C TYR A 10 -6.11 -3.65 4.90
N GLN A 11 -6.03 -3.38 6.21
CA GLN A 11 -5.01 -3.86 7.14
C GLN A 11 -4.67 -5.35 7.00
N ASN A 12 -5.56 -6.12 6.37
CA ASN A 12 -5.41 -7.54 6.05
C ASN A 12 -4.11 -7.89 5.37
N ILE A 13 -3.59 -7.12 4.39
CA ILE A 13 -2.34 -7.54 3.71
C ILE A 13 -1.14 -7.45 4.66
N SER A 14 -1.06 -6.43 5.53
CA SER A 14 0.00 -6.33 6.54
C SER A 14 -0.14 -7.40 7.61
N PHE A 15 -1.39 -7.75 7.94
CA PHE A 15 -1.70 -8.87 8.82
C PHE A 15 -1.30 -10.22 8.20
N ILE A 16 -1.64 -10.48 6.94
CA ILE A 16 -1.29 -11.69 6.19
C ILE A 16 0.22 -11.86 6.13
N ILE A 17 0.99 -10.81 5.84
CA ILE A 17 2.46 -10.90 5.82
C ILE A 17 3.00 -11.33 7.19
N THR A 18 2.45 -10.77 8.26
CA THR A 18 2.83 -11.09 9.65
C THR A 18 2.50 -12.55 9.99
N GLU A 19 1.30 -13.01 9.62
CA GLU A 19 0.83 -14.39 9.86
C GLU A 19 1.54 -15.43 8.98
N SER A 20 1.95 -15.07 7.77
CA SER A 20 2.54 -16.00 6.79
C SER A 20 3.95 -16.45 7.17
N CYS A 21 4.55 -15.92 8.24
CA CYS A 21 5.95 -16.16 8.63
C CYS A 21 6.97 -15.88 7.51
N ILE A 22 6.59 -15.06 6.53
CA ILE A 22 7.48 -14.65 5.45
C ILE A 22 8.33 -13.49 5.99
N PRO A 23 9.67 -13.54 5.89
CA PRO A 23 10.53 -12.44 6.31
C PRO A 23 10.43 -11.30 5.29
N ALA A 24 9.34 -10.54 5.37
CA ALA A 24 9.00 -9.40 4.54
C ALA A 24 8.65 -8.18 5.41
N GLN A 25 9.00 -7.00 4.91
CA GLN A 25 8.78 -5.73 5.58
C GLN A 25 8.01 -4.80 4.65
N VAL A 26 6.96 -4.17 5.17
CA VAL A 26 6.23 -3.14 4.44
C VAL A 26 7.09 -1.87 4.40
N VAL A 27 7.46 -1.43 3.20
CA VAL A 27 8.31 -0.24 3.02
C VAL A 27 7.52 1.02 2.77
N ALA A 28 6.39 0.92 2.09
CA ALA A 28 5.44 2.00 1.96
C ALA A 28 4.03 1.46 1.73
N ALA A 29 3.05 2.23 2.22
CA ALA A 29 1.63 2.00 2.03
C ALA A 29 1.01 3.23 1.35
N VAL A 30 0.21 2.99 0.31
CA VAL A 30 -0.40 4.03 -0.54
C VAL A 30 -1.92 3.91 -0.46
N ASP A 31 -2.56 4.98 0.00
CA ASP A 31 -4.01 5.13 -0.05
C ASP A 31 -4.41 6.61 -0.12
N VAL A 32 -5.46 6.91 -0.88
CA VAL A 32 -6.05 8.26 -0.95
C VAL A 32 -7.02 8.55 0.19
N ASN A 33 -7.52 7.50 0.85
CA ASN A 33 -8.50 7.63 1.92
C ASN A 33 -7.78 8.01 3.22
N THR A 34 -8.01 9.24 3.65
CA THR A 34 -7.42 9.80 4.88
C THR A 34 -7.85 9.04 6.14
N VAL A 35 -9.11 8.58 6.21
CA VAL A 35 -9.60 7.79 7.35
C VAL A 35 -8.86 6.45 7.42
N ALA A 36 -8.64 5.80 6.28
CA ALA A 36 -7.88 4.55 6.23
C ALA A 36 -6.42 4.77 6.64
N ASN A 37 -5.82 5.88 6.22
CA ASN A 37 -4.44 6.25 6.57
C ASN A 37 -4.26 6.46 8.09
N GLU A 38 -5.21 7.12 8.75
CA GLU A 38 -5.16 7.32 10.21
C GLU A 38 -5.25 5.98 10.96
N VAL A 39 -6.17 5.11 10.57
CA VAL A 39 -6.29 3.76 11.16
C VAL A 39 -5.02 2.95 10.91
N TYR A 40 -4.47 3.00 9.70
CA TYR A 40 -3.25 2.27 9.36
C TYR A 40 -2.05 2.79 10.16
N LYS A 41 -1.89 4.11 10.27
CA LYS A 41 -0.81 4.76 11.03
C LYS A 41 -0.87 4.42 12.51
N TYR A 42 -2.07 4.34 13.09
CA TYR A 42 -2.26 3.93 14.48
C TYR A 42 -1.74 2.51 14.73
N ASN A 43 -1.98 1.59 13.80
CA ASN A 43 -1.54 0.19 13.93
C ASN A 43 -0.08 -0.04 13.49
N PHE A 44 0.41 0.72 12.52
CA PHE A 44 1.74 0.61 11.93
C PHE A 44 2.44 1.97 11.86
N PRO A 45 2.86 2.54 13.02
CA PRO A 45 3.42 3.89 13.08
C PRO A 45 4.78 4.02 12.40
N HIS A 46 5.48 2.90 12.18
CA HIS A 46 6.80 2.85 11.55
C HIS A 46 6.77 2.68 10.02
N THR A 47 5.59 2.51 9.43
CA THR A 47 5.43 2.34 7.98
C THR A 47 5.26 3.69 7.29
N GLN A 48 5.96 3.89 6.18
CA GLN A 48 5.82 5.10 5.37
C GLN A 48 4.44 5.12 4.69
N LEU A 49 3.61 6.10 5.01
CA LEU A 49 2.30 6.29 4.40
C LEU A 49 2.35 7.38 3.33
N LEU A 50 1.90 7.04 2.13
CA LEU A 50 1.78 7.94 0.99
C LEU A 50 0.30 8.21 0.72
N ALA A 51 -0.16 9.40 1.13
CA ALA A 51 -1.53 9.86 0.90
C ALA A 51 -1.73 10.37 -0.54
N LYS A 52 -1.48 9.51 -1.52
CA LYS A 52 -1.51 9.83 -2.96
C LYS A 52 -2.25 8.73 -3.74
N THR A 53 -2.67 9.05 -4.96
CA THR A 53 -3.09 8.02 -5.93
C THR A 53 -1.86 7.27 -6.43
N ILE A 54 -2.07 6.06 -6.93
CA ILE A 54 -1.06 5.22 -7.58
C ILE A 54 -0.42 5.97 -8.75
N GLU A 55 -1.26 6.62 -9.54
CA GLU A 55 -0.88 7.42 -10.71
C GLU A 55 -0.08 8.68 -10.33
N GLY A 56 -0.17 9.12 -9.08
CA GLY A 56 0.53 10.29 -8.55
C GLY A 56 1.93 10.00 -8.00
N ILE A 57 2.40 8.75 -8.10
CA ILE A 57 3.74 8.34 -7.65
C ILE A 57 4.69 8.42 -8.84
N THR A 58 5.76 9.21 -8.69
CA THR A 58 6.75 9.34 -9.77
C THR A 58 7.63 8.10 -9.84
N LEU A 59 8.23 7.83 -11.00
CA LEU A 59 9.19 6.72 -11.15
C LEU A 59 10.38 6.87 -10.19
N GLU A 60 10.82 8.10 -9.92
CA GLU A 60 11.89 8.37 -8.96
C GLU A 60 11.47 8.03 -7.52
N GLU A 61 10.25 8.38 -7.10
CA GLU A 61 9.70 7.97 -5.80
C GLU A 61 9.60 6.43 -5.71
N PHE A 62 9.19 5.79 -6.80
CA PHE A 62 9.04 4.34 -6.91
C PHE A 62 10.39 3.61 -6.77
N ASP A 63 11.42 4.04 -7.50
CA ASP A 63 12.77 3.45 -7.45
C ASP A 63 13.44 3.65 -6.08
N ARG A 64 13.21 4.80 -5.45
CA ARG A 64 13.74 5.11 -4.11
C ARG A 64 13.20 4.20 -3.01
N LEU A 65 12.00 3.64 -3.19
CA LEU A 65 11.42 2.69 -2.24
C LEU A 65 12.06 1.29 -2.35
N SER A 66 12.77 1.01 -3.45
CA SER A 66 13.58 -0.19 -3.68
C SER A 66 12.85 -1.52 -3.44
N PHE A 67 11.52 -1.57 -3.61
CA PHE A 67 10.75 -2.79 -3.35
C PHE A 67 10.94 -3.88 -4.41
N ASN A 68 10.74 -5.14 -4.00
CA ASN A 68 10.76 -6.29 -4.90
C ASN A 68 9.38 -6.98 -5.05
N MET A 69 8.39 -6.54 -4.27
CA MET A 69 7.02 -7.05 -4.35
C MET A 69 6.03 -5.90 -4.15
N ILE A 70 5.02 -5.87 -5.02
CA ILE A 70 3.87 -4.99 -4.90
C ILE A 70 2.66 -5.86 -4.59
N LEU A 71 1.96 -5.52 -3.51
CA LEU A 71 0.69 -6.11 -3.15
C LEU A 71 -0.40 -5.06 -3.32
N MET A 72 -1.35 -5.35 -4.19
CA MET A 72 -2.44 -4.46 -4.55
C MET A 72 -3.77 -5.19 -4.57
N SER A 73 -4.83 -4.52 -4.12
CA SER A 73 -6.21 -4.96 -4.33
C SER A 73 -6.99 -3.81 -4.98
N PRO A 74 -6.82 -3.61 -6.31
CA PRO A 74 -7.43 -2.48 -6.99
C PRO A 74 -8.95 -2.48 -6.79
N PRO A 75 -9.58 -1.30 -6.61
CA PRO A 75 -11.02 -1.23 -6.46
C PRO A 75 -11.71 -1.72 -7.74
N CYS A 76 -12.81 -2.45 -7.61
CA CYS A 76 -13.64 -2.90 -8.72
C CYS A 76 -14.53 -1.75 -9.25
N GLN A 77 -13.92 -0.59 -9.53
CA GLN A 77 -14.64 0.55 -10.08
C GLN A 77 -14.87 0.36 -11.59
N PRO A 78 -16.09 0.61 -12.09
CA PRO A 78 -16.37 0.51 -13.51
C PRO A 78 -15.61 1.60 -14.27
N PHE A 79 -14.91 1.20 -15.33
CA PHE A 79 -14.21 2.13 -16.23
C PHE A 79 -15.16 2.96 -17.08
N THR A 80 -16.35 2.44 -17.36
CA THR A 80 -17.36 3.12 -18.19
C THR A 80 -18.45 3.69 -17.28
N ARG A 81 -18.64 5.02 -17.32
CA ARG A 81 -19.86 5.65 -16.82
C ARG A 81 -20.87 5.70 -17.96
N TYR A 82 -21.96 4.95 -17.84
CA TYR A 82 -23.13 5.21 -18.66
C TYR A 82 -23.68 6.57 -18.24
N VAL A 83 -23.79 7.48 -19.22
CA VAL A 83 -24.45 8.77 -19.09
C VAL A 83 -25.93 8.57 -19.38
#